data_AF-A0A3B9Z3I2-F1
#
_entry.id   AF-A0A3B9Z3I2-F1
#
_cell.length_a   1.000
_cell.length_b   1.000
_cell.length_c   1.000
_cell.angle_alpha   90.00
_cell.angle_beta   90.00
_cell.angle_gamma   90.00
#
_symmetry.space_group_name_H-M   'P 1'
#
loop_
_entity.id
_entity.type
_entity.pdbx_description
1 polymer ?
#
loop_
_entity_poly.entity_id
_entity_poly.type
_entity_poly.pdbx_seq_one_letter_code
_entity_poly.pdbx_strand_id
1 'polypeptide(L)'
;MRRTARALLPRPTDASRRFERGVPQDHALPAALRAARLMVDLAGATMVGDAIDAWPGHATRSPIKMPLSECTRLLGITYAPDAVASVFTRLGFSFSVDGDGSDTVFTVEAPVWRLDIEQAADLVEEVARIDGYEKVPSTIMEGALPQLPQAPSIFWEDAVRDVLAASGHAEIVPYTWTSVTRLSRVPHASSADLAQLVDARVHPHVSPVRISNPASADQEVMRTSSLQSMLDAVRAGLKHEDRDVHLFDVGRIFVPRPDDLPEERRIVTIGMGAHRSGDTIGERHENSFYDLKATVEAILGRLGVGGHGFIALAHPAFHPYRTAAIVLDHRPEAAGRKPVRPEDVIGVIGEVDRTVASNNGISERVLLASLDLDRLIAKARDVVPVSPLPRFQAVI
;
A
#
# COMPACT_ATOMS: atom_id res chain seq x y z
N MET A 1 28.12 -11.01 12.79
CA MET A 1 27.40 -10.94 14.08
C MET A 1 25.88 -10.97 13.92
N ARG A 2 25.23 -9.95 13.34
CA ARG A 2 23.74 -9.90 13.22
C ARG A 2 23.08 -11.17 12.66
N ARG A 3 23.61 -11.71 11.55
CA ARG A 3 23.08 -12.93 10.91
C ARG A 3 23.13 -14.14 11.85
N THR A 4 24.28 -14.37 12.47
CA THR A 4 24.49 -15.46 13.43
C THR A 4 23.61 -15.32 14.67
N ALA A 5 23.52 -14.11 15.24
CA ALA A 5 22.69 -13.85 16.41
C ALA A 5 21.20 -14.13 16.12
N ARG A 6 20.68 -13.65 14.98
CA ARG A 6 19.30 -13.92 14.55
C ARG A 6 19.03 -15.40 14.26
N ALA A 7 20.01 -16.13 13.74
CA ALA A 7 19.83 -17.54 13.39
C ALA A 7 19.90 -18.49 14.59
N LEU A 8 20.76 -18.18 15.58
CA LEU A 8 21.11 -19.13 16.64
C LEU A 8 20.57 -18.75 18.02
N LEU A 9 20.26 -17.47 18.28
CA LEU A 9 19.82 -17.03 19.60
C LEU A 9 18.30 -16.82 19.62
N PRO A 10 17.58 -17.40 20.60
CA PRO A 10 16.15 -17.14 20.78
C PRO A 10 15.85 -15.66 21.05
N ARG A 11 16.80 -14.96 21.67
CA ARG A 11 16.74 -13.52 21.95
C ARG A 11 18.13 -12.90 21.78
N PRO A 12 18.23 -11.67 21.25
CA PRO A 12 19.50 -10.95 21.20
C PRO A 12 20.06 -10.74 22.61
N THR A 13 21.35 -10.96 22.80
CA THR A 13 22.04 -10.65 24.05
C THR A 13 22.55 -9.21 24.04
N ASP A 14 22.86 -8.70 25.22
CA ASP A 14 23.49 -7.40 25.40
C ASP A 14 24.83 -7.26 24.66
N ALA A 15 25.59 -8.35 24.57
CA ALA A 15 26.82 -8.40 23.78
C ALA A 15 26.51 -8.38 22.28
N SER A 16 25.57 -9.21 21.81
CA SER A 16 25.25 -9.29 20.38
C SER A 16 24.76 -7.95 19.84
N ARG A 17 23.90 -7.24 20.58
CA ARG A 17 23.41 -5.90 20.21
C ARG A 17 24.53 -4.86 20.07
N ARG A 18 25.52 -4.88 20.97
CA ARG A 18 26.68 -3.98 20.90
C ARG A 18 27.52 -4.28 19.65
N PHE A 19 27.84 -5.55 19.41
CA PHE A 19 28.57 -5.95 18.20
C PHE A 19 27.79 -5.70 16.89
N GLU A 20 26.46 -5.74 16.92
CA GLU A 20 25.64 -5.38 15.76
C GLU A 20 25.71 -3.90 15.39
N ARG A 21 25.88 -3.01 16.38
CA ARG A 21 26.01 -1.56 16.19
C ARG A 21 27.44 -1.11 15.89
N GLY A 22 28.40 -2.03 15.94
CA GLY A 22 29.82 -1.73 15.91
C GLY A 22 30.35 -1.41 17.31
N VAL A 23 31.50 -1.98 17.64
CA VAL A 23 32.26 -1.67 18.85
C VAL A 23 33.64 -1.21 18.39
N PRO A 24 34.14 -0.06 18.88
CA PRO A 24 35.47 0.42 18.54
C PRO A 24 36.54 -0.62 18.92
N GLN A 25 37.39 -0.98 17.96
CA GLN A 25 38.44 -1.98 18.18
C GLN A 25 39.50 -1.46 19.17
N ASP A 26 39.78 -0.16 19.13
CA ASP A 26 40.71 0.54 20.02
C ASP A 26 40.36 0.40 21.50
N HIS A 27 39.10 0.11 21.83
CA HIS A 27 38.65 -0.08 23.20
C HIS A 27 38.79 -1.53 23.69
N ALA A 28 39.11 -2.49 22.83
CA ALA A 28 39.12 -3.92 23.18
C ALA A 28 40.13 -4.24 24.29
N LEU A 29 41.41 -3.90 24.08
CA LEU A 29 42.47 -4.17 25.05
C LEU A 29 42.29 -3.35 26.36
N PRO A 30 42.04 -2.03 26.33
CA PRO A 30 41.76 -1.27 27.55
C PRO A 30 40.57 -1.82 28.35
N ALA A 31 39.49 -2.22 27.69
CA ALA A 31 38.32 -2.80 28.36
C ALA A 31 38.64 -4.17 28.98
N ALA A 32 39.40 -5.03 28.28
CA ALA A 32 39.83 -6.32 28.80
C ALA A 32 40.72 -6.18 30.04
N LEU A 33 41.71 -5.27 30.00
CA LEU A 33 42.57 -4.97 31.14
C LEU A 33 41.79 -4.40 32.33
N ARG A 34 40.81 -3.51 32.07
CA ARG A 34 39.93 -2.99 33.12
C ARG A 34 39.10 -4.10 33.76
N ALA A 35 38.56 -5.03 32.97
CA ALA A 35 37.83 -6.18 33.48
C ALA A 35 38.73 -7.11 34.32
N ALA A 36 39.94 -7.43 33.84
CA ALA A 36 40.90 -8.24 34.58
C ALA A 36 41.27 -7.59 35.93
N ARG A 37 41.51 -6.27 35.94
CA ARG A 37 41.78 -5.53 37.17
C ARG A 37 40.63 -5.62 38.17
N LEU A 38 39.39 -5.50 37.71
CA LEU A 38 38.21 -5.65 38.57
C LEU A 38 38.10 -7.07 39.15
N MET A 39 38.48 -8.11 38.41
CA MET A 39 38.49 -9.48 38.93
C MET A 39 39.54 -9.67 40.04
N VAL A 40 40.72 -9.05 39.90
CA VAL A 40 41.73 -9.03 40.97
C VAL A 40 41.19 -8.34 42.20
N ASP A 41 40.70 -7.12 42.05
CA ASP A 41 40.28 -6.26 43.16
C ASP A 41 39.05 -6.82 43.90
N LEU A 42 38.11 -7.46 43.18
CA LEU A 42 36.82 -7.86 43.74
C LEU A 42 36.67 -9.36 44.01
N ALA A 43 37.42 -10.22 43.32
CA ALA A 43 37.27 -11.68 43.41
C ALA A 43 38.55 -12.39 43.87
N GLY A 44 39.61 -11.65 44.21
CA GLY A 44 40.89 -12.22 44.66
C GLY A 44 41.62 -12.99 43.55
N ALA A 45 41.33 -12.69 42.28
CA ALA A 45 42.02 -13.30 41.16
C ALA A 45 43.48 -12.84 41.07
N THR A 46 44.33 -13.64 40.43
CA THR A 46 45.74 -13.30 40.16
C THR A 46 45.94 -13.13 38.65
N MET A 47 46.50 -11.99 38.22
CA MET A 47 46.90 -11.83 36.81
C MET A 47 48.17 -12.62 36.52
N VAL A 48 48.20 -13.29 35.36
CA VAL A 48 49.33 -14.11 34.93
C VAL A 48 49.71 -13.72 33.50
N GLY A 49 50.99 -13.42 33.29
CA GLY A 49 51.55 -13.12 31.98
C GLY A 49 51.11 -11.77 31.40
N ASP A 50 51.54 -11.53 30.16
CA ASP A 50 51.21 -10.33 29.39
C ASP A 50 49.93 -10.53 28.57
N ALA A 51 49.26 -9.43 28.22
CA ALA A 51 48.08 -9.46 27.38
C ALA A 51 48.42 -9.88 25.94
N ILE A 52 47.61 -10.77 25.38
CA ILE A 52 47.71 -11.19 23.97
C ILE A 52 46.66 -10.42 23.18
N ASP A 53 47.10 -9.51 22.31
CA ASP A 53 46.25 -8.76 21.40
C ASP A 53 46.58 -9.12 19.94
N ALA A 54 45.66 -9.85 19.30
CA ALA A 54 45.81 -10.32 17.92
C ALA A 54 45.21 -9.32 16.92
N TRP A 55 45.67 -8.08 16.96
CA TRP A 55 45.16 -7.00 16.12
C TRP A 55 46.03 -6.80 14.87
N PRO A 56 45.49 -6.98 13.64
CA PRO A 56 46.24 -6.75 12.39
C PRO A 56 46.67 -5.30 12.10
N GLY A 57 46.32 -4.33 12.96
CA GLY A 57 46.69 -2.92 12.83
C GLY A 57 45.50 -1.98 12.56
N HIS A 58 45.74 -0.68 12.75
CA HIS A 58 44.73 0.37 12.66
C HIS A 58 44.39 0.75 11.21
N ALA A 59 43.11 0.92 10.91
CA ALA A 59 42.68 1.83 9.86
C ALA A 59 42.58 3.23 10.49
N THR A 60 43.55 4.11 10.23
CA THR A 60 43.44 5.51 10.65
C THR A 60 42.30 6.15 9.88
N ARG A 61 41.27 6.62 10.58
CA ARG A 61 40.15 7.35 9.97
C ARG A 61 40.68 8.68 9.46
N SER A 62 40.45 8.96 8.18
CA SER A 62 40.83 10.23 7.59
C SER A 62 40.06 11.38 8.26
N PRO A 63 40.71 12.53 8.53
CA PRO A 63 40.01 13.72 8.97
C PRO A 63 38.93 14.14 7.97
N ILE A 64 37.78 14.57 8.47
CA ILE A 64 36.64 14.99 7.66
C ILE A 64 36.67 16.52 7.53
N LYS A 65 36.62 17.01 6.30
CA LYS A 65 36.50 18.44 6.02
C LYS A 65 35.03 18.85 6.00
N MET A 66 34.67 19.83 6.81
CA MET A 66 33.36 20.43 6.87
C MET A 66 33.48 21.96 6.69
N PRO A 67 33.22 22.49 5.49
CA PRO A 67 33.04 23.91 5.28
C PRO A 67 31.89 24.44 6.15
N LEU A 68 32.04 25.61 6.76
CA LEU A 68 30.99 26.21 7.59
C LEU A 68 29.69 26.45 6.80
N SER A 69 29.82 26.72 5.50
CA SER A 69 28.70 26.87 4.56
C SER A 69 27.81 25.63 4.46
N GLU A 70 28.31 24.43 4.81
CA GLU A 70 27.48 23.22 4.87
C GLU A 70 26.39 23.30 5.94
N CYS A 71 26.65 23.99 7.05
CA CYS A 71 25.62 24.21 8.08
C CYS A 71 24.47 25.04 7.52
N THR A 72 24.77 26.13 6.81
CA THR A 72 23.74 26.95 6.15
C THR A 72 23.04 26.18 5.04
N ARG A 73 23.78 25.41 4.24
CA ARG A 73 23.24 24.65 3.11
C ARG A 73 22.26 23.55 3.56
N LEU A 74 22.58 22.84 4.64
CA LEU A 74 21.78 21.70 5.13
C LEU A 74 20.72 22.12 6.15
N LEU A 75 21.02 23.06 7.04
CA LEU A 75 20.15 23.45 8.15
C LEU A 75 19.42 24.77 7.90
N GLY A 76 19.86 25.58 6.94
CA GLY A 76 19.36 26.95 6.78
C GLY A 76 19.79 27.89 7.92
N ILE A 77 20.74 27.49 8.77
CA ILE A 77 21.26 28.29 9.88
C ILE A 77 22.70 28.67 9.58
N THR A 78 23.00 29.97 9.68
CA THR A 78 24.38 30.46 9.67
C THR A 78 24.92 30.47 11.09
N TYR A 79 25.98 29.70 11.32
CA TYR A 79 26.68 29.66 12.60
C TYR A 79 27.93 30.53 12.56
N ALA A 80 28.30 31.10 13.71
CA ALA A 80 29.64 31.65 13.90
C ALA A 80 30.65 30.49 14.06
N PRO A 81 31.90 30.61 13.55
CA PRO A 81 32.93 29.59 13.72
C PRO A 81 33.12 29.15 15.17
N ASP A 82 33.11 30.10 16.12
CA ASP A 82 33.30 29.81 17.55
C ASP A 82 32.18 28.93 18.14
N ALA A 83 30.95 29.07 17.63
CA ALA A 83 29.83 28.25 18.09
C ALA A 83 30.02 26.78 17.68
N VAL A 84 30.43 26.55 16.42
CA VAL A 84 30.73 25.20 15.90
C VAL A 84 31.94 24.60 16.62
N ALA A 85 33.00 25.38 16.83
CA ALA A 85 34.19 24.96 17.57
C ALA A 85 33.84 24.54 19.02
N SER A 86 32.96 25.29 19.69
CA SER A 86 32.46 24.96 21.02
C SER A 86 31.73 23.62 21.05
N VAL A 87 30.89 23.34 20.05
CA VAL A 87 30.20 22.04 19.92
C VAL A 87 31.20 20.90 19.78
N PHE A 88 32.14 20.99 18.83
CA PHE A 88 33.14 19.94 18.61
C PHE A 88 34.01 19.71 19.85
N THR A 89 34.41 20.78 20.54
CA THR A 89 35.16 20.68 21.81
C THR A 89 34.35 19.94 22.88
N ARG A 90 33.06 20.26 23.05
CA ARG A 90 32.16 19.59 24.02
C ARG A 90 31.94 18.11 23.69
N LEU A 91 31.97 17.75 22.41
CA LEU A 91 31.85 16.37 21.94
C LEU A 91 33.18 15.59 22.01
N GLY A 92 34.28 16.28 22.34
CA GLY A 92 35.61 15.70 22.42
C GLY A 92 36.25 15.44 21.06
N PHE A 93 35.83 16.16 20.02
CA PHE A 93 36.39 16.03 18.68
C PHE A 93 37.66 16.86 18.59
N SER A 94 38.72 16.29 18.00
CA SER A 94 39.91 17.06 17.63
C SER A 94 39.66 17.73 16.29
N PHE A 95 40.05 18.99 16.12
CA PHE A 95 39.86 19.69 14.85
C PHE A 95 40.91 20.78 14.63
N SER A 96 41.18 21.08 13.36
CA SER A 96 41.85 22.30 12.93
C SER A 96 40.89 23.17 12.13
N VAL A 97 41.14 24.48 12.15
CA VAL A 97 40.31 25.47 11.46
C VAL A 97 41.18 26.23 10.47
N ASP A 98 40.77 26.23 9.20
CA ASP A 98 41.41 26.98 8.13
C ASP A 98 40.44 28.04 7.58
N GLY A 99 40.95 29.20 7.16
CA GLY A 99 40.14 30.31 6.62
C GLY A 99 39.43 31.18 7.67
N ASP A 100 38.76 32.24 7.24
CA ASP A 100 38.03 33.18 8.10
C ASP A 100 36.58 33.41 7.63
N GLY A 101 35.72 33.83 8.57
CA GLY A 101 34.33 34.19 8.28
C GLY A 101 33.53 33.07 7.61
N SER A 102 33.04 33.33 6.39
CA SER A 102 32.21 32.39 5.62
C SER A 102 33.01 31.29 4.91
N ASP A 103 34.31 31.50 4.70
CA ASP A 103 35.20 30.56 4.03
C ASP A 103 35.89 29.61 5.02
N THR A 104 35.50 29.66 6.29
CA THR A 104 36.00 28.77 7.34
C THR A 104 35.71 27.31 7.03
N VAL A 105 36.74 26.46 7.14
CA VAL A 105 36.66 25.00 7.00
C VAL A 105 37.18 24.33 8.26
N PHE A 106 36.37 23.46 8.84
CA PHE A 106 36.78 22.58 9.94
C PHE A 106 37.34 21.29 9.36
N THR A 107 38.56 20.92 9.74
CA THR A 107 39.09 19.58 9.51
C THR A 107 39.00 18.82 10.83
N VAL A 108 38.06 17.88 10.92
CA VAL A 108 37.65 17.22 12.17
C VAL A 108 38.08 15.77 12.20
N GLU A 109 38.73 15.38 13.28
CA GLU A 109 39.05 14.01 13.63
C GLU A 109 38.04 13.52 14.69
N ALA A 110 37.12 12.67 14.25
CA ALA A 110 36.13 12.08 15.14
C ALA A 110 36.80 11.06 16.08
N PRO A 111 36.43 11.04 17.37
CA PRO A 111 36.93 10.05 18.32
C PRO A 111 36.65 8.62 17.88
N VAL A 112 37.48 7.68 18.34
CA VAL A 112 37.39 6.25 18.00
C VAL A 112 36.03 5.63 18.37
N TRP A 113 35.31 6.19 19.35
CA TRP A 113 33.98 5.70 19.73
C TRP A 113 32.82 6.20 18.85
N ARG A 114 33.05 7.19 18.00
CA ARG A 114 32.06 7.75 17.07
C ARG A 114 32.19 7.14 15.69
N LEU A 115 31.92 5.83 15.59
CA LEU A 115 32.02 5.05 14.35
C LEU A 115 31.05 5.53 13.26
N ASP A 116 30.02 6.27 13.65
CA ASP A 116 28.96 6.82 12.80
C ASP A 116 29.36 8.09 12.02
N ILE A 117 30.45 8.76 12.40
CA ILE A 117 30.89 10.02 11.76
C ILE A 117 31.82 9.74 10.56
N GLU A 118 31.30 9.78 9.35
CA GLU A 118 32.04 9.43 8.12
C GLU A 118 32.12 10.57 7.09
N GLN A 119 31.25 11.57 7.21
CA GLN A 119 31.13 12.68 6.25
C GLN A 119 30.72 14.00 6.91
N ALA A 120 30.81 15.10 6.16
CA ALA A 120 30.49 16.44 6.64
C ALA A 120 29.05 16.56 7.16
N ALA A 121 28.09 15.87 6.55
CA ALA A 121 26.69 15.91 6.98
C ALA A 121 26.50 15.38 8.42
N ASP A 122 27.28 14.39 8.83
CA ASP A 122 27.19 13.81 10.18
C ASP A 122 27.73 14.79 11.22
N LEU A 123 28.76 15.58 10.85
CA LEU A 123 29.26 16.68 11.69
C LEU A 123 28.25 17.82 11.80
N VAL A 124 27.55 18.15 10.70
CA VAL A 124 26.47 19.14 10.71
C VAL A 124 25.30 18.68 11.58
N GLU A 125 24.95 17.39 11.55
CA GLU A 125 23.96 16.82 12.46
C GLU A 125 24.38 17.00 13.92
N GLU A 126 25.65 16.77 14.26
CA GLU A 126 26.16 16.97 15.62
C GLU A 126 26.08 18.43 16.07
N VAL A 127 26.38 19.37 15.17
CA VAL A 127 26.18 20.82 15.42
C VAL A 127 24.72 21.10 15.72
N ALA A 128 23.80 20.68 14.84
CA ALA A 128 22.38 20.90 15.01
C ALA A 128 21.80 20.24 16.27
N ARG A 129 22.25 19.02 16.59
CA ARG A 129 21.79 18.24 17.75
C ARG A 129 22.20 18.89 19.08
N ILE A 130 23.39 19.46 19.14
CA ILE A 130 23.90 20.11 20.35
C ILE A 130 23.40 21.55 20.49
N ASP A 131 23.24 22.27 19.37
CA ASP A 131 22.67 23.62 19.39
C ASP A 131 21.15 23.59 19.64
N GLY A 132 20.45 22.59 19.11
CA GLY A 132 19.01 22.37 19.27
C GLY A 132 18.27 22.39 17.93
N TYR A 133 17.54 21.31 17.61
CA TYR A 133 16.78 21.22 16.36
C TYR A 133 15.63 22.23 16.28
N GLU A 134 15.15 22.72 17.41
CA GLU A 134 14.11 23.75 17.49
C GLU A 134 14.53 25.09 16.88
N LYS A 135 15.83 25.31 16.68
CA LYS A 135 16.38 26.50 16.03
C LYS A 135 16.42 26.40 14.51
N VAL A 136 16.20 25.20 13.95
CA VAL A 136 16.11 25.00 12.50
C VAL A 136 14.87 25.71 11.99
N PRO A 137 15.02 26.70 11.09
CA PRO A 137 13.88 27.49 10.64
C PRO A 137 12.92 26.61 9.82
N SER A 138 11.63 26.72 10.12
CA SER A 138 10.58 26.11 9.30
C SER A 138 10.31 27.01 8.08
N THR A 139 10.93 26.68 6.95
CA THR A 139 10.74 27.39 5.68
C THR A 139 9.98 26.52 4.67
N ILE A 140 9.31 27.17 3.72
CA ILE A 140 8.74 26.50 2.55
C ILE A 140 9.83 26.45 1.48
N MET A 141 9.92 25.34 0.75
CA MET A 141 10.85 25.22 -0.36
C MET A 141 10.53 26.27 -1.44
N GLU A 142 11.52 27.09 -1.78
CA GLU A 142 11.43 28.01 -2.92
C GLU A 142 11.73 27.24 -4.21
N GLY A 143 10.90 27.44 -5.23
CA GLY A 143 11.06 26.79 -6.52
C GLY A 143 9.82 26.90 -7.39
N ALA A 144 9.97 26.60 -8.68
CA ALA A 144 8.80 26.46 -9.55
C ALA A 144 7.96 25.28 -9.07
N LEU A 145 6.65 25.49 -8.93
CA LEU A 145 5.74 24.37 -8.69
C LEU A 145 5.91 23.37 -9.84
N PRO A 146 6.13 22.08 -9.54
CA PRO A 146 6.15 21.07 -10.58
C PRO A 146 4.80 21.10 -11.31
N GLN A 147 4.80 20.91 -12.63
CA GLN A 147 3.56 20.64 -13.34
C GLN A 147 2.98 19.37 -12.75
N LEU A 148 1.83 19.48 -12.06
CA LEU A 148 1.11 18.32 -11.56
C LEU A 148 0.79 17.45 -12.77
N PRO A 149 1.33 16.21 -12.86
CA PRO A 149 0.90 15.30 -13.90
C PRO A 149 -0.60 15.15 -13.73
N GLN A 150 -1.37 15.46 -14.78
CA GLN A 150 -2.77 15.11 -14.77
C GLN A 150 -2.82 13.60 -14.58
N ALA A 151 -3.39 13.16 -13.48
CA ALA A 151 -3.68 11.75 -13.23
C ALA A 151 -5.19 11.54 -13.39
N PRO A 152 -5.72 11.53 -14.64
CA PRO A 152 -7.14 11.23 -14.88
C PRO A 152 -7.59 9.96 -14.16
N SER A 153 -6.70 8.98 -14.00
CA SER A 153 -7.01 7.76 -13.28
C SER A 153 -7.38 7.98 -11.81
N ILE A 154 -6.70 8.88 -11.10
CA ILE A 154 -7.02 9.22 -9.71
C ILE A 154 -8.37 9.93 -9.65
N PHE A 155 -8.55 10.93 -10.51
CA PHE A 155 -9.81 11.67 -10.58
C PHE A 155 -11.02 10.75 -10.87
N TRP A 156 -10.88 9.85 -11.85
CA TRP A 156 -11.97 8.95 -12.21
C TRP A 156 -12.19 7.85 -11.17
N GLU A 157 -11.14 7.38 -10.50
CA GLU A 157 -11.27 6.47 -9.35
C GLU A 157 -12.07 7.12 -8.22
N ASP A 158 -11.75 8.37 -7.85
CA ASP A 158 -12.50 9.12 -6.83
C ASP A 158 -13.93 9.43 -7.28
N ALA A 159 -14.14 9.75 -8.55
CA ALA A 159 -15.49 9.94 -9.09
C ALA A 159 -16.36 8.67 -9.00
N VAL A 160 -15.77 7.47 -9.11
CA VAL A 160 -16.49 6.21 -8.87
C VAL A 160 -16.85 6.05 -7.39
N ARG A 161 -15.91 6.34 -6.48
CA ARG A 161 -16.17 6.31 -5.03
C ARG A 161 -17.31 7.25 -4.66
N ASP A 162 -17.29 8.48 -5.17
CA ASP A 162 -18.31 9.48 -4.91
C ASP A 162 -19.70 9.02 -5.35
N VAL A 163 -19.81 8.40 -6.54
CA VAL A 163 -21.09 7.86 -7.03
C VAL A 163 -21.63 6.74 -6.15
N LEU A 164 -20.75 5.82 -5.73
CA LEU A 164 -21.15 4.70 -4.88
C LEU A 164 -21.58 5.17 -3.48
N ALA A 165 -20.82 6.10 -2.90
CA ALA A 165 -21.17 6.72 -1.63
C ALA A 165 -22.50 7.50 -1.72
N ALA A 166 -22.69 8.29 -2.78
CA ALA A 166 -23.94 9.00 -3.04
C ALA A 166 -25.12 8.08 -3.33
N SER A 167 -24.86 6.85 -3.80
CA SER A 167 -25.86 5.79 -3.99
C SER A 167 -26.15 5.00 -2.71
N GLY A 168 -25.71 5.47 -1.54
CA GLY A 168 -25.99 4.85 -0.24
C GLY A 168 -25.10 3.65 0.12
N HIS A 169 -24.03 3.40 -0.64
CA HIS A 169 -23.11 2.30 -0.33
C HIS A 169 -21.96 2.78 0.57
N ALA A 170 -21.50 1.94 1.48
CA ALA A 170 -20.34 2.20 2.32
C ALA A 170 -19.07 1.57 1.73
N GLU A 171 -17.97 2.33 1.68
CA GLU A 171 -16.68 1.79 1.25
C GLU A 171 -16.10 0.85 2.31
N ILE A 172 -15.62 -0.31 1.88
CA ILE A 172 -14.83 -1.22 2.68
C ILE A 172 -13.41 -1.29 2.14
N VAL A 173 -12.43 -1.47 3.03
CA VAL A 173 -11.02 -1.67 2.67
C VAL A 173 -10.58 -3.07 3.09
N PRO A 174 -10.90 -4.11 2.30
CA PRO A 174 -10.55 -5.48 2.64
C PRO A 174 -9.05 -5.73 2.50
N TYR A 175 -8.56 -6.76 3.20
CA TYR A 175 -7.18 -7.21 3.04
C TYR A 175 -6.91 -7.71 1.63
N THR A 176 -5.75 -7.36 1.09
CA THR A 176 -5.25 -7.89 -0.18
C THR A 176 -4.66 -9.30 -0.04
N TRP A 177 -4.42 -9.75 1.19
CA TRP A 177 -3.97 -11.10 1.52
C TRP A 177 -5.14 -11.99 1.95
N THR A 178 -5.13 -13.23 1.49
CA THR A 178 -6.16 -14.24 1.73
C THR A 178 -5.54 -15.64 1.71
N SER A 179 -6.37 -16.69 1.67
CA SER A 179 -5.92 -18.08 1.54
C SER A 179 -6.49 -18.74 0.28
N VAL A 180 -5.80 -19.78 -0.20
CA VAL A 180 -6.26 -20.56 -1.36
C VAL A 180 -7.64 -21.16 -1.08
N THR A 181 -7.88 -21.60 0.16
CA THR A 181 -9.16 -22.16 0.63
C THR A 181 -10.31 -21.17 0.57
N ARG A 182 -10.05 -19.87 0.80
CA ARG A 182 -11.08 -18.84 0.68
C ARG A 182 -11.37 -18.52 -0.78
N LEU A 183 -10.33 -18.37 -1.60
CA LEU A 183 -10.49 -18.08 -3.04
C LEU A 183 -11.28 -19.19 -3.76
N SER A 184 -11.08 -20.46 -3.38
CA SER A 184 -11.78 -21.59 -4.01
C SER A 184 -13.28 -21.68 -3.72
N ARG A 185 -13.82 -20.86 -2.80
CA ARG A 185 -15.27 -20.83 -2.50
C ARG A 185 -16.08 -20.16 -3.59
N VAL A 186 -15.45 -19.33 -4.43
CA VAL A 186 -16.07 -18.71 -5.59
C VAL A 186 -15.63 -19.48 -6.84
N PRO A 187 -16.50 -20.30 -7.45
CA PRO A 187 -16.12 -21.13 -8.58
C PRO A 187 -15.86 -20.31 -9.84
N HIS A 188 -14.93 -20.78 -10.65
CA HIS A 188 -14.62 -20.23 -11.98
C HIS A 188 -15.49 -20.90 -13.06
N ALA A 189 -15.73 -20.18 -14.15
CA ALA A 189 -16.32 -20.72 -15.36
C ALA A 189 -15.41 -21.79 -16.01
N SER A 190 -16.01 -22.87 -16.50
CA SER A 190 -15.30 -24.00 -17.13
C SER A 190 -15.43 -24.06 -18.65
N SER A 191 -16.40 -23.34 -19.23
CA SER A 191 -16.66 -23.31 -20.68
C SER A 191 -15.95 -22.13 -21.35
N ALA A 192 -15.45 -22.33 -22.58
CA ALA A 192 -14.83 -21.28 -23.38
C ALA A 192 -15.88 -20.34 -24.01
N ASP A 193 -16.60 -19.60 -23.16
CA ASP A 193 -17.69 -18.71 -23.55
C ASP A 193 -17.55 -17.33 -22.86
N LEU A 194 -18.63 -16.55 -22.86
CA LEU A 194 -18.67 -15.22 -22.24
C LEU A 194 -18.33 -15.24 -20.74
N ALA A 195 -18.59 -16.34 -20.03
CA ALA A 195 -18.29 -16.47 -18.61
C ALA A 195 -16.78 -16.53 -18.37
N GLN A 196 -16.02 -17.22 -19.23
CA GLN A 196 -14.57 -17.22 -19.15
C GLN A 196 -13.95 -15.86 -19.48
N LEU A 197 -14.56 -15.10 -20.41
CA LEU A 197 -14.12 -13.74 -20.69
C LEU A 197 -14.33 -12.81 -19.50
N VAL A 198 -15.43 -12.99 -18.75
CA VAL A 198 -15.70 -12.29 -17.48
C VAL A 198 -14.66 -12.67 -16.43
N ASP A 199 -14.44 -13.97 -16.21
CA ASP A 199 -13.44 -14.45 -15.24
C ASP A 199 -12.05 -13.89 -15.54
N ALA A 200 -11.62 -13.93 -16.80
CA ALA A 200 -10.33 -13.38 -17.22
C ALA A 200 -10.14 -11.89 -16.85
N ARG A 201 -11.22 -11.14 -16.58
CA ARG A 201 -11.17 -9.75 -16.14
C ARG A 201 -11.17 -9.61 -14.63
N VAL A 202 -12.18 -10.16 -13.96
CA VAL A 202 -12.50 -9.83 -12.56
C VAL A 202 -12.33 -11.00 -11.58
N HIS A 203 -12.22 -12.23 -12.08
CA HIS A 203 -12.03 -13.45 -11.27
C HIS A 203 -11.16 -14.48 -12.03
N PRO A 204 -9.90 -14.12 -12.36
CA PRO A 204 -9.07 -14.95 -13.20
C PRO A 204 -8.73 -16.27 -12.52
N HIS A 205 -8.90 -17.37 -13.27
CA HIS A 205 -8.55 -18.72 -12.82
C HIS A 205 -7.03 -18.93 -12.93
N VAL A 206 -6.30 -18.39 -11.96
CA VAL A 206 -4.82 -18.44 -11.90
C VAL A 206 -4.34 -18.83 -10.51
N SER A 207 -3.16 -19.46 -10.44
CA SER A 207 -2.49 -19.75 -9.17
C SER A 207 -2.03 -18.45 -8.52
N PRO A 208 -2.49 -18.08 -7.32
CA PRO A 208 -2.19 -16.79 -6.72
C PRO A 208 -0.73 -16.65 -6.27
N VAL A 209 -0.25 -15.41 -6.14
CA VAL A 209 1.10 -15.12 -5.61
C VAL A 209 1.16 -15.49 -4.12
N ARG A 210 2.11 -16.35 -3.74
CA ARG A 210 2.31 -16.78 -2.35
C ARG A 210 3.14 -15.78 -1.55
N ILE A 211 2.73 -15.53 -0.30
CA ILE A 211 3.50 -14.78 0.68
C ILE A 211 4.55 -15.70 1.29
N SER A 212 5.81 -15.28 1.32
CA SER A 212 6.92 -16.11 1.82
C SER A 212 6.87 -16.34 3.33
N ASN A 213 6.50 -15.31 4.10
CA ASN A 213 6.39 -15.34 5.55
C ASN A 213 5.02 -14.79 5.99
N PRO A 214 3.92 -15.51 5.75
CA PRO A 214 2.59 -15.02 6.06
C PRO A 214 2.40 -14.91 7.58
N ALA A 215 1.71 -13.86 8.03
CA ALA A 215 1.41 -13.67 9.45
C ALA A 215 0.43 -14.73 9.99
N SER A 216 -0.42 -15.28 9.12
CA SER A 216 -1.37 -16.36 9.45
C SER A 216 -1.65 -17.23 8.21
N ALA A 217 -2.16 -18.45 8.43
CA ALA A 217 -2.57 -19.33 7.35
C ALA A 217 -3.74 -18.78 6.51
N ASP A 218 -4.51 -17.83 7.06
CA ASP A 218 -5.58 -17.13 6.36
C ASP A 218 -5.08 -16.02 5.41
N GLN A 219 -3.78 -15.73 5.42
CA GLN A 219 -3.13 -14.65 4.65
C GLN A 219 -1.91 -15.16 3.88
N GLU A 220 -1.97 -16.39 3.38
CA GLU A 220 -0.87 -17.06 2.68
C GLU A 220 -0.68 -16.63 1.22
N VAL A 221 -1.66 -15.99 0.59
CA VAL A 221 -1.61 -15.58 -0.83
C VAL A 221 -2.21 -14.20 -1.08
N MET A 222 -1.78 -13.53 -2.14
CA MET A 222 -2.43 -12.32 -2.66
C MET A 222 -3.77 -12.68 -3.32
N ARG A 223 -4.80 -11.84 -3.13
CA ARG A 223 -6.12 -12.07 -3.75
C ARG A 223 -6.06 -11.94 -5.27
N THR A 224 -6.60 -12.93 -5.98
CA THR A 224 -6.83 -12.90 -7.44
C THR A 224 -8.23 -12.39 -7.79
N SER A 225 -9.13 -12.31 -6.81
CA SER A 225 -10.47 -11.73 -6.93
C SER A 225 -10.89 -11.03 -5.64
N SER A 226 -11.64 -9.95 -5.78
CA SER A 226 -12.29 -9.21 -4.69
C SER A 226 -13.66 -9.79 -4.30
N LEU A 227 -14.27 -10.65 -5.13
CA LEU A 227 -15.59 -11.24 -4.88
C LEU A 227 -15.66 -11.95 -3.52
N GLN A 228 -14.64 -12.75 -3.19
CA GLN A 228 -14.56 -13.44 -1.90
C GLN A 228 -14.47 -12.46 -0.72
N SER A 229 -13.70 -11.38 -0.87
CA SER A 229 -13.56 -10.37 0.18
C SER A 229 -14.90 -9.64 0.42
N MET A 230 -15.63 -9.36 -0.67
CA MET A 230 -16.96 -8.76 -0.59
C MET A 230 -17.97 -9.69 0.08
N LEU A 231 -17.97 -10.98 -0.25
CA LEU A 231 -18.82 -11.98 0.43
C LEU A 231 -18.54 -12.07 1.93
N ASP A 232 -17.27 -12.07 2.32
CA ASP A 232 -16.87 -12.06 3.73
C ASP A 232 -17.39 -10.81 4.46
N ALA A 233 -17.34 -9.64 3.81
CA ALA A 233 -17.82 -8.38 4.35
C ALA A 233 -19.36 -8.31 4.43
N VAL A 234 -20.06 -8.71 3.36
CA VAL A 234 -21.54 -8.79 3.36
C VAL A 234 -22.01 -9.74 4.45
N ARG A 235 -21.39 -10.92 4.59
CA ARG A 235 -21.69 -11.86 5.69
C ARG A 235 -21.51 -11.23 7.06
N ALA A 236 -20.46 -10.44 7.26
CA ALA A 236 -20.25 -9.74 8.52
C ALA A 236 -21.36 -8.71 8.78
N GLY A 237 -21.75 -7.94 7.75
CA GLY A 237 -22.85 -6.97 7.82
C GLY A 237 -24.20 -7.62 8.15
N LEU A 238 -24.50 -8.78 7.56
CA LEU A 238 -25.77 -9.50 7.78
C LEU A 238 -25.95 -10.03 9.22
N LYS A 239 -24.92 -9.96 10.07
CA LYS A 239 -25.03 -10.30 11.50
C LYS A 239 -25.75 -9.22 12.32
N HIS A 240 -25.92 -8.01 11.79
CA HIS A 240 -26.63 -6.93 12.44
C HIS A 240 -28.15 -7.04 12.23
N GLU A 241 -28.95 -6.43 13.11
CA GLU A 241 -30.42 -6.59 13.12
C GLU A 241 -31.10 -5.98 11.88
N ASP A 242 -30.61 -4.83 11.40
CA ASP A 242 -31.22 -4.11 10.28
C ASP A 242 -31.04 -4.84 8.95
N ARG A 243 -29.95 -5.61 8.80
CA ARG A 243 -29.60 -6.39 7.58
C ARG A 243 -29.60 -5.59 6.28
N ASP A 244 -29.58 -4.27 6.38
CA ASP A 244 -29.37 -3.32 5.31
C ASP A 244 -27.87 -3.19 5.05
N VAL A 245 -27.40 -3.86 4.00
CA VAL A 245 -25.96 -4.01 3.74
C VAL A 245 -25.70 -3.63 2.29
N HIS A 246 -25.23 -2.41 2.06
CA HIS A 246 -24.76 -1.92 0.76
C HIS A 246 -23.29 -1.51 0.89
N LEU A 247 -22.40 -2.30 0.31
CA LEU A 247 -20.96 -2.14 0.45
C LEU A 247 -20.28 -2.04 -0.91
N PHE A 248 -19.13 -1.37 -0.97
CA PHE A 248 -18.27 -1.39 -2.14
C PHE A 248 -16.78 -1.41 -1.79
N ASP A 249 -15.96 -2.01 -2.67
CA ASP A 249 -14.50 -2.04 -2.61
C ASP A 249 -13.96 -1.47 -3.93
N VAL A 250 -13.10 -0.46 -3.86
CA VAL A 250 -12.28 0.01 -4.99
C VAL A 250 -10.83 -0.37 -4.70
N GLY A 251 -10.44 -1.56 -5.14
CA GLY A 251 -9.18 -2.15 -4.74
C GLY A 251 -8.49 -2.92 -5.86
N ARG A 252 -7.35 -3.54 -5.56
CA ARG A 252 -6.55 -4.27 -6.56
C ARG A 252 -6.69 -5.78 -6.44
N ILE A 253 -6.63 -6.46 -7.58
CA ILE A 253 -6.35 -7.90 -7.66
C ILE A 253 -4.97 -8.10 -8.29
N PHE A 254 -4.34 -9.24 -7.97
CA PHE A 254 -2.96 -9.53 -8.36
C PHE A 254 -2.93 -10.76 -9.26
N VAL A 255 -2.69 -10.55 -10.55
CA VAL A 255 -2.61 -11.62 -11.55
C VAL A 255 -1.14 -11.93 -11.81
N PRO A 256 -0.63 -13.11 -11.42
CA PRO A 256 0.78 -13.43 -11.59
C PRO A 256 1.21 -13.44 -13.06
N ARG A 257 2.45 -12.98 -13.30
CA ARG A 257 3.12 -13.05 -14.59
C ARG A 257 4.41 -13.88 -14.44
N PRO A 258 4.74 -14.76 -15.40
CA PRO A 258 5.99 -15.53 -15.34
C PRO A 258 7.21 -14.61 -15.26
N ASP A 259 8.09 -14.87 -14.29
CA ASP A 259 9.37 -14.17 -14.08
C ASP A 259 9.27 -12.62 -13.99
N ASP A 260 8.10 -12.09 -13.60
CA ASP A 260 7.85 -10.66 -13.47
C ASP A 260 6.95 -10.36 -12.25
N LEU A 261 6.81 -9.08 -11.89
CA LEU A 261 5.83 -8.62 -10.92
C LEU A 261 4.41 -8.96 -11.40
N PRO A 262 3.48 -9.28 -10.48
CA PRO A 262 2.09 -9.51 -10.86
C PRO A 262 1.50 -8.28 -11.55
N GLU A 263 0.61 -8.50 -12.50
CA GLU A 263 -0.25 -7.45 -13.03
C GLU A 263 -1.25 -7.07 -11.93
N GLU A 264 -1.21 -5.79 -11.53
CA GLU A 264 -2.15 -5.24 -10.55
C GLU A 264 -3.30 -4.55 -11.28
N ARG A 265 -4.50 -5.14 -11.19
CA ARG A 265 -5.70 -4.58 -11.83
C ARG A 265 -6.59 -3.92 -10.80
N ARG A 266 -7.07 -2.72 -11.06
CA ARG A 266 -8.07 -2.05 -10.23
C ARG A 266 -9.45 -2.62 -10.53
N ILE A 267 -10.15 -3.07 -9.50
CA ILE A 267 -11.48 -3.66 -9.57
C ILE A 267 -12.41 -2.88 -8.65
N VAL A 268 -13.58 -2.53 -9.17
CA VAL A 268 -14.71 -2.04 -8.37
C VAL A 268 -15.61 -3.22 -8.08
N THR A 269 -15.85 -3.52 -6.81
CA THR A 269 -16.75 -4.60 -6.38
C THR A 269 -17.86 -3.99 -5.55
N ILE A 270 -19.10 -4.37 -5.82
CA ILE A 270 -20.28 -3.90 -5.12
C ILE A 270 -20.97 -5.13 -4.53
N GLY A 271 -21.37 -5.06 -3.27
CA GLY A 271 -22.13 -6.10 -2.61
C GLY A 271 -23.35 -5.55 -1.90
N MET A 272 -24.50 -6.15 -2.17
CA MET A 272 -25.77 -5.80 -1.54
C MET A 272 -26.41 -7.02 -0.87
N GLY A 273 -26.89 -6.83 0.35
CA GLY A 273 -27.79 -7.77 1.01
C GLY A 273 -29.19 -7.79 0.36
N ALA A 274 -30.02 -8.74 0.77
CA ALA A 274 -31.37 -8.93 0.24
C ALA A 274 -32.32 -7.76 0.52
N HIS A 275 -32.03 -6.95 1.54
CA HIS A 275 -32.95 -5.93 2.05
C HIS A 275 -32.30 -4.56 2.15
N ARG A 276 -33.14 -3.52 2.08
CA ARG A 276 -32.82 -2.14 2.45
C ARG A 276 -33.91 -1.57 3.35
N SER A 277 -33.55 -0.63 4.21
CA SER A 277 -34.49 0.08 5.07
C SER A 277 -35.37 1.01 4.25
N GLY A 278 -36.64 1.15 4.63
CA GLY A 278 -37.58 2.12 4.04
C GLY A 278 -37.56 3.48 4.74
N ASP A 279 -38.51 4.33 4.37
CA ASP A 279 -38.63 5.70 4.91
C ASP A 279 -39.16 5.70 6.36
N THR A 280 -39.83 4.63 6.77
CA THR A 280 -40.41 4.48 8.11
C THR A 280 -39.71 3.40 8.93
N ILE A 281 -39.71 3.56 10.26
CA ILE A 281 -39.06 2.61 11.19
C ILE A 281 -39.68 1.22 11.01
N GLY A 282 -38.85 0.23 10.68
CA GLY A 282 -39.26 -1.16 10.49
C GLY A 282 -39.71 -1.51 9.07
N GLU A 283 -39.80 -0.54 8.17
CA GLU A 283 -40.06 -0.79 6.75
C GLU A 283 -38.83 -1.39 6.07
N ARG A 284 -39.05 -2.43 5.27
CA ARG A 284 -37.99 -3.13 4.53
C ARG A 284 -38.43 -3.37 3.10
N HIS A 285 -37.57 -3.00 2.16
CA HIS A 285 -37.73 -3.33 0.75
C HIS A 285 -36.73 -4.39 0.34
N GLU A 286 -37.09 -5.23 -0.63
CA GLU A 286 -36.17 -6.18 -1.21
C GLU A 286 -35.31 -5.50 -2.28
N ASN A 287 -34.00 -5.67 -2.19
CA ASN A 287 -33.11 -5.29 -3.28
C ASN A 287 -33.26 -6.31 -4.41
N SER A 288 -33.39 -5.80 -5.62
CA SER A 288 -33.50 -6.55 -6.85
C SER A 288 -32.23 -6.43 -7.69
N PHE A 289 -32.11 -7.28 -8.71
CA PHE A 289 -31.09 -7.16 -9.74
C PHE A 289 -31.05 -5.75 -10.36
N TYR A 290 -32.21 -5.09 -10.49
CA TYR A 290 -32.32 -3.78 -11.11
C TYR A 290 -31.80 -2.65 -10.23
N ASP A 291 -31.83 -2.80 -8.91
CA ASP A 291 -31.23 -1.83 -7.98
C ASP A 291 -29.70 -1.82 -8.14
N LEU A 292 -29.09 -3.00 -8.13
CA LEU A 292 -27.65 -3.13 -8.39
C LEU A 292 -27.29 -2.67 -9.82
N LYS A 293 -28.16 -2.94 -10.80
CA LYS A 293 -27.97 -2.49 -12.18
C LYS A 293 -27.98 -0.96 -12.25
N ALA A 294 -28.90 -0.30 -11.54
CA ALA A 294 -28.99 1.15 -11.49
C ALA A 294 -27.71 1.76 -10.89
N THR A 295 -27.13 1.14 -9.84
CA THR A 295 -25.84 1.57 -9.27
C THR A 295 -24.71 1.46 -10.30
N VAL A 296 -24.64 0.37 -11.05
CA VAL A 296 -23.66 0.19 -12.14
C VAL A 296 -23.87 1.20 -13.27
N GLU A 297 -25.12 1.44 -13.67
CA GLU A 297 -25.47 2.44 -14.70
C GLU A 297 -25.13 3.87 -14.24
N ALA A 298 -25.26 4.18 -12.94
CA ALA A 298 -24.85 5.46 -12.37
C ALA A 298 -23.34 5.67 -12.48
N ILE A 299 -22.53 4.63 -12.22
CA ILE A 299 -21.08 4.67 -12.44
C ILE A 299 -20.78 4.95 -13.92
N LEU A 300 -21.35 4.16 -14.83
CA LEU A 300 -21.13 4.31 -16.27
C LEU A 300 -21.55 5.69 -16.78
N GLY A 301 -22.67 6.21 -16.27
CA GLY A 301 -23.17 7.56 -16.56
C GLY A 301 -22.21 8.64 -16.08
N ARG A 302 -21.70 8.55 -14.85
CA ARG A 302 -20.74 9.52 -14.29
C ARG A 302 -19.44 9.59 -15.08
N LEU A 303 -18.97 8.44 -15.59
CA LEU A 303 -17.76 8.36 -16.42
C LEU A 303 -18.01 8.77 -17.88
N GLY A 304 -19.26 9.01 -18.28
CA GLY A 304 -19.61 9.30 -19.67
C GLY A 304 -19.46 8.10 -20.62
N VAL A 305 -19.47 6.88 -20.07
CA VAL A 305 -19.32 5.63 -20.82
C VAL A 305 -20.66 5.24 -21.45
N GLY A 306 -20.94 5.85 -22.60
CA GLY A 306 -22.11 5.52 -23.43
C GLY A 306 -21.94 4.22 -24.22
N GLY A 307 -23.06 3.62 -24.66
CA GLY A 307 -23.04 2.45 -25.54
C GLY A 307 -22.66 1.14 -24.84
N HIS A 308 -23.06 0.96 -23.58
CA HIS A 308 -22.89 -0.29 -22.85
C HIS A 308 -24.17 -1.15 -22.90
N GLY A 309 -24.02 -2.44 -22.63
CA GLY A 309 -25.11 -3.40 -22.58
C GLY A 309 -24.91 -4.49 -21.54
N PHE A 310 -26.01 -5.12 -21.17
CA PHE A 310 -26.05 -6.23 -20.21
C PHE A 310 -26.50 -7.47 -20.96
N ILE A 311 -25.63 -8.49 -21.04
CA ILE A 311 -25.91 -9.73 -21.75
C ILE A 311 -26.13 -10.82 -20.73
N ALA A 312 -27.29 -11.48 -20.78
CA ALA A 312 -27.62 -12.60 -19.89
C ALA A 312 -26.49 -13.64 -19.90
N LEU A 313 -26.06 -14.06 -18.71
CA LEU A 313 -24.88 -14.88 -18.50
C LEU A 313 -25.20 -16.03 -17.56
N ALA A 314 -24.82 -17.25 -17.94
CA ALA A 314 -24.74 -18.36 -17.01
C ALA A 314 -23.31 -18.43 -16.45
N HIS A 315 -23.15 -18.24 -15.14
CA HIS A 315 -21.85 -18.26 -14.48
C HIS A 315 -21.95 -19.06 -13.18
N PRO A 316 -21.05 -20.00 -12.87
CA PRO A 316 -21.21 -20.91 -11.72
C PRO A 316 -21.19 -20.21 -10.36
N ALA A 317 -20.54 -19.05 -10.26
CA ALA A 317 -20.56 -18.23 -9.04
C ALA A 317 -21.91 -17.55 -8.75
N PHE A 318 -22.79 -17.46 -9.75
CA PHE A 318 -24.01 -16.65 -9.72
C PHE A 318 -25.24 -17.46 -10.11
N HIS A 319 -26.42 -16.91 -9.85
CA HIS A 319 -27.69 -17.50 -10.18
C HIS A 319 -27.87 -17.61 -11.72
N PRO A 320 -28.28 -18.76 -12.28
CA PRO A 320 -28.31 -19.01 -13.72
C PRO A 320 -29.16 -18.04 -14.56
N TYR A 321 -30.19 -17.44 -13.96
CA TYR A 321 -31.15 -16.56 -14.66
C TYR A 321 -31.13 -15.11 -14.17
N ARG A 322 -30.26 -14.76 -13.21
CA ARG A 322 -30.21 -13.43 -12.59
C ARG A 322 -28.79 -12.87 -12.62
N THR A 323 -28.13 -13.06 -13.76
CA THR A 323 -26.73 -12.71 -13.97
C THR A 323 -26.56 -12.17 -15.37
N ALA A 324 -25.75 -11.13 -15.51
CA ALA A 324 -25.38 -10.57 -16.79
C ALA A 324 -23.90 -10.17 -16.83
N ALA A 325 -23.28 -10.36 -17.99
CA ALA A 325 -22.00 -9.74 -18.31
C ALA A 325 -22.24 -8.26 -18.65
N ILE A 326 -21.32 -7.40 -18.21
CA ILE A 326 -21.31 -5.98 -18.53
C ILE A 326 -20.34 -5.78 -19.69
N VAL A 327 -20.86 -5.27 -20.81
CA VAL A 327 -20.12 -5.17 -22.07
C VAL A 327 -20.21 -3.75 -22.62
N LEU A 328 -19.06 -3.19 -23.00
CA LEU A 328 -18.93 -1.90 -23.68
C LEU A 328 -19.21 -2.03 -25.17
N ASP A 329 -19.51 -0.92 -25.83
CA ASP A 329 -19.79 -0.84 -27.27
C ASP A 329 -20.91 -1.81 -27.75
N HIS A 330 -21.80 -2.23 -26.85
CA HIS A 330 -22.94 -3.11 -27.10
C HIS A 330 -24.26 -2.38 -26.86
N ARG A 331 -25.06 -2.15 -27.92
CA ARG A 331 -26.41 -1.57 -27.80
C ARG A 331 -27.48 -2.64 -28.03
N PRO A 332 -28.50 -2.76 -27.17
CA PRO A 332 -29.54 -3.79 -27.29
C PRO A 332 -30.39 -3.70 -28.56
N GLU A 333 -30.47 -2.53 -29.21
CA GLU A 333 -31.41 -2.25 -30.31
C GLU A 333 -30.78 -2.17 -31.72
N ALA A 334 -29.46 -2.35 -31.86
CA ALA A 334 -28.83 -2.26 -33.18
C ALA A 334 -29.06 -3.56 -33.99
N ALA A 335 -29.67 -3.42 -35.18
CA ALA A 335 -29.87 -4.50 -36.14
C ALA A 335 -28.56 -5.27 -36.40
N GLY A 336 -28.51 -6.52 -35.94
CA GLY A 336 -27.34 -7.41 -36.00
C GLY A 336 -26.58 -7.46 -34.68
N ARG A 337 -26.66 -8.60 -33.96
CA ARG A 337 -25.83 -8.89 -32.79
C ARG A 337 -24.36 -8.90 -33.23
N LYS A 338 -23.62 -7.81 -33.01
CA LYS A 338 -22.16 -7.83 -33.13
C LYS A 338 -21.61 -8.85 -32.13
N PRO A 339 -20.66 -9.72 -32.55
CA PRO A 339 -20.01 -10.63 -31.62
C PRO A 339 -19.30 -9.84 -30.52
N VAL A 340 -19.45 -10.29 -29.26
CA VAL A 340 -18.79 -9.68 -28.11
C VAL A 340 -17.30 -9.96 -28.20
N ARG A 341 -16.48 -8.92 -28.16
CA ARG A 341 -15.03 -9.09 -28.18
C ARG A 341 -14.48 -9.11 -26.75
N PRO A 342 -13.38 -9.82 -26.49
CA PRO A 342 -12.76 -9.88 -25.15
C PRO A 342 -12.39 -8.50 -24.58
N GLU A 343 -12.10 -7.52 -25.42
CA GLU A 343 -11.81 -6.14 -25.05
C GLU A 343 -13.02 -5.32 -24.58
N ASP A 344 -14.23 -5.77 -24.94
CA ASP A 344 -15.45 -5.04 -24.62
C ASP A 344 -16.03 -5.49 -23.26
N VAL A 345 -15.66 -6.67 -22.77
CA VAL A 345 -16.09 -7.17 -21.45
C VAL A 345 -15.38 -6.40 -20.34
N ILE A 346 -16.16 -5.85 -19.40
CA ILE A 346 -15.65 -5.12 -18.24
C ILE A 346 -16.01 -5.76 -16.91
N GLY A 347 -16.97 -6.67 -16.86
CA GLY A 347 -17.34 -7.26 -15.58
C GLY A 347 -18.62 -8.07 -15.59
N VAL A 348 -19.14 -8.31 -14.39
CA VAL A 348 -20.34 -9.09 -14.13
C VAL A 348 -21.20 -8.43 -13.08
N ILE A 349 -22.50 -8.66 -13.18
CA ILE A 349 -23.52 -8.28 -12.21
C ILE A 349 -24.48 -9.46 -12.04
N GLY A 350 -24.86 -9.78 -10.81
CA GLY A 350 -25.89 -10.78 -10.59
C GLY A 350 -26.17 -11.12 -9.14
N GLU A 351 -27.18 -11.95 -8.95
CA GLU A 351 -27.45 -12.63 -7.68
C GLU A 351 -26.47 -13.79 -7.51
N VAL A 352 -25.86 -13.93 -6.33
CA VAL A 352 -24.93 -15.03 -6.02
C VAL A 352 -25.67 -16.36 -6.00
N ASP A 353 -25.04 -17.43 -6.51
CA ASP A 353 -25.66 -18.77 -6.44
C ASP A 353 -25.88 -19.19 -4.99
N ARG A 354 -26.99 -19.88 -4.71
CA ARG A 354 -27.34 -20.29 -3.35
C ARG A 354 -26.27 -21.19 -2.71
N THR A 355 -25.64 -22.05 -3.50
CA THR A 355 -24.56 -22.93 -3.03
C THR A 355 -23.34 -22.12 -2.64
N VAL A 356 -22.99 -21.12 -3.45
CA VAL A 356 -21.85 -20.23 -3.22
C VAL A 356 -22.08 -19.35 -1.99
N ALA A 357 -23.28 -18.78 -1.84
CA ALA A 357 -23.67 -18.03 -0.65
C ALA A 357 -23.58 -18.91 0.61
N SER A 358 -24.15 -20.12 0.56
CA SER A 358 -24.11 -21.08 1.68
C SER A 358 -22.70 -21.53 2.04
N ASN A 359 -21.82 -21.78 1.05
CA ASN A 359 -20.42 -22.12 1.29
C ASN A 359 -19.63 -21.00 1.97
N ASN A 360 -20.10 -19.76 1.82
CA ASN A 360 -19.56 -18.60 2.52
C ASN A 360 -20.24 -18.36 3.87
N GLY A 361 -21.28 -19.12 4.23
CA GLY A 361 -22.01 -18.97 5.48
C GLY A 361 -23.07 -17.86 5.42
N ILE A 362 -23.67 -17.64 4.25
CA ILE A 362 -24.75 -16.69 4.03
C ILE A 362 -26.02 -17.45 3.66
N SER A 363 -27.10 -17.22 4.40
CA SER A 363 -28.40 -17.87 4.20
C SER A 363 -29.37 -17.08 3.32
N GLU A 364 -29.12 -15.79 3.16
CA GLU A 364 -29.97 -14.85 2.42
C GLU A 364 -29.45 -14.61 1.01
N ARG A 365 -30.27 -13.97 0.17
CA ARG A 365 -29.85 -13.53 -1.16
C ARG A 365 -28.78 -12.43 -1.02
N VAL A 366 -27.80 -12.49 -1.90
CA VAL A 366 -26.75 -11.48 -2.05
C VAL A 366 -26.63 -11.13 -3.50
N LEU A 367 -26.53 -9.84 -3.79
CA LEU A 367 -26.27 -9.32 -5.13
C LEU A 367 -24.82 -8.84 -5.17
N LEU A 368 -24.07 -9.21 -6.20
CA LEU A 368 -22.70 -8.76 -6.41
C LEU A 368 -22.53 -8.19 -7.82
N ALA A 369 -21.75 -7.13 -7.92
CA ALA A 369 -21.17 -6.68 -9.18
C ALA A 369 -19.65 -6.56 -9.03
N SER A 370 -18.92 -6.85 -10.10
CA SER A 370 -17.46 -6.66 -10.15
C SER A 370 -17.08 -6.13 -11.52
N LEU A 371 -16.31 -5.05 -11.56
CA LEU A 371 -15.95 -4.32 -12.77
C LEU A 371 -14.46 -4.01 -12.80
N ASP A 372 -13.85 -4.16 -13.98
CA ASP A 372 -12.48 -3.73 -14.30
C ASP A 372 -12.45 -2.20 -14.42
N LEU A 373 -11.90 -1.54 -13.40
CA LEU A 373 -11.87 -0.09 -13.31
C LEU A 373 -10.89 0.53 -14.30
N ASP A 374 -9.74 -0.12 -14.54
CA ASP A 374 -8.74 0.40 -15.48
C ASP A 374 -9.35 0.51 -16.89
N ARG A 375 -10.20 -0.44 -17.28
CA ARG A 375 -10.95 -0.38 -18.55
C ARG A 375 -12.03 0.69 -18.56
N LEU A 376 -12.73 0.89 -17.46
CA LEU A 376 -13.74 1.94 -17.33
C LEU A 376 -13.08 3.33 -17.49
N ILE A 377 -11.97 3.56 -16.79
CA ILE A 377 -11.21 4.81 -16.85
C ILE A 377 -10.68 5.05 -18.27
N ALA A 378 -10.18 4.02 -18.95
CA ALA A 378 -9.71 4.15 -20.34
C ALA A 378 -10.80 4.59 -21.34
N LYS A 379 -12.08 4.46 -20.96
CA LYS A 379 -13.24 4.84 -21.78
C LYS A 379 -13.99 6.06 -21.21
N ALA A 380 -13.53 6.60 -20.08
CA ALA A 380 -14.11 7.78 -19.48
C ALA A 380 -13.93 9.01 -20.38
N ARG A 381 -14.89 9.92 -20.34
CA ARG A 381 -14.89 11.14 -21.16
C ARG A 381 -14.87 12.37 -20.27
N ASP A 382 -13.87 13.22 -20.49
CA ASP A 382 -13.75 14.50 -19.79
C ASP A 382 -14.80 15.54 -20.28
N VAL A 383 -15.38 15.31 -21.46
CA VAL A 383 -16.32 16.25 -22.10
C VAL A 383 -17.71 15.63 -22.19
N VAL A 384 -18.69 16.29 -21.55
CA VAL A 384 -20.11 15.95 -21.69
C VAL A 384 -20.66 16.66 -22.93
N PRO A 385 -21.14 15.93 -23.96
CA PRO A 385 -21.75 16.56 -25.12
C PRO A 385 -23.10 17.19 -24.73
N VAL A 386 -23.21 18.52 -24.87
CA VAL A 386 -24.46 19.24 -24.65
C VAL A 386 -25.24 19.31 -25.95
N SER A 387 -26.49 18.85 -25.94
CA SER A 387 -27.42 18.99 -27.06
C SER A 387 -28.41 20.12 -26.77
N PRO A 388 -28.84 20.90 -27.78
CA PRO A 388 -29.86 21.93 -27.59
C PRO A 388 -31.18 21.31 -27.13
N LEU A 389 -31.87 22.00 -26.23
CA LEU A 389 -33.19 21.58 -25.77
C LEU A 389 -34.18 21.56 -26.95
N PRO A 390 -35.03 20.51 -27.07
CA PRO A 390 -36.04 20.46 -28.11
C PRO A 390 -36.99 21.65 -27.96
N ARG A 391 -37.14 22.43 -29.02
CA ARG A 391 -37.98 23.66 -29.04
C ARG A 391 -39.47 23.37 -29.17
N PHE A 392 -39.83 22.16 -29.56
CA PHE A 392 -41.20 21.75 -29.84
C PHE A 392 -41.51 20.47 -29.07
N GLN A 393 -42.79 20.23 -28.81
CA GLN A 393 -43.24 19.01 -28.15
C GLN A 393 -42.86 17.78 -28.98
N ALA A 394 -42.35 16.74 -28.32
CA ALA A 394 -42.11 15.46 -28.94
C ALA A 394 -43.45 14.79 -29.28
N VAL A 395 -43.54 14.20 -30.47
CA VAL A 395 -44.62 13.27 -30.80
C VAL A 395 -44.14 11.89 -30.37
N ILE A 396 -44.85 11.27 -29.43
CA ILE A 396 -44.54 9.94 -28.88
C ILE A 396 -45.27 8.88 -29.68
#